data_AF-A0A7S2HDL4-F1
#
_entry.id   AF-A0A7S2HDL4-F1
#
_cell.length_a   1.000
_cell.length_b   1.000
_cell.length_c   1.000
_cell.angle_alpha   90.00
_cell.angle_beta   90.00
_cell.angle_gamma   90.00
#
_symmetry.space_group_name_H-M   'P 1'
#
loop_
_entity.id
_entity.type
_entity.pdbx_description
1 polymer ?
#
loop_
_entity_poly.entity_id
_entity_poly.type
_entity_poly.pdbx_seq_one_letter_code
_entity_poly.pdbx_strand_id
1 'polypeptide(L)'
;DGPLDAGGRRLYTLVADEVLRRRGADDDRPLPRFLARRLAEGPAWVALLRLYMKHRRLTDAVGLLGDQLKACEMAATAPAPAPGKRPRWSAARDFPVCLAVQLQRCVHKEAAKAKGRVLELAAEADRILAQLQRFMADAEQAAMC
;
A
#
# COMPACT_ATOMS: atom_id res chain seq x y z
N ASP A 1 6.02 -19.89 -3.27
CA ASP A 1 6.05 -19.00 -4.45
C ASP A 1 6.64 -17.65 -4.08
N GLY A 2 7.74 -17.27 -4.71
CA GLY A 2 8.44 -16.01 -4.44
C GLY A 2 7.78 -14.78 -5.09
N PRO A 3 8.39 -13.59 -4.94
CA PRO A 3 7.89 -12.34 -5.54
C PRO A 3 7.78 -12.44 -7.06
N LEU A 4 6.78 -11.75 -7.63
CA LEU A 4 6.61 -11.67 -9.08
C LEU A 4 7.84 -11.04 -9.77
N ASP A 5 8.29 -11.68 -10.85
CA ASP A 5 9.25 -11.08 -11.78
C ASP A 5 8.61 -9.91 -12.57
N ALA A 6 9.38 -9.25 -13.43
CA ALA A 6 8.88 -8.09 -14.17
C ALA A 6 7.69 -8.43 -15.08
N GLY A 7 7.71 -9.59 -15.74
CA GLY A 7 6.65 -10.03 -16.65
C GLY A 7 5.36 -10.36 -15.90
N GLY A 8 5.47 -11.12 -14.81
CA GLY A 8 4.38 -11.47 -13.92
C GLY A 8 3.75 -10.23 -13.29
N ARG A 9 4.56 -9.28 -12.79
CA ARG A 9 4.04 -8.00 -12.27
C ARG A 9 3.21 -7.26 -13.32
N ARG A 10 3.72 -7.15 -14.56
CA ARG A 10 3.02 -6.47 -15.65
C ARG A 10 1.70 -7.16 -15.98
N LEU A 11 1.71 -8.48 -16.14
CA LEU A 11 0.51 -9.26 -16.45
C LEU A 11 -0.55 -9.12 -15.35
N TYR A 12 -0.18 -9.34 -14.09
CA TYR A 12 -1.11 -9.26 -12.96
C TYR A 12 -1.69 -7.85 -12.83
N THR A 13 -0.87 -6.81 -13.02
CA THR A 13 -1.31 -5.40 -12.99
C THR A 13 -2.32 -5.12 -14.12
N LEU A 14 -2.08 -5.64 -15.33
CA LEU A 14 -3.01 -5.48 -16.47
C LEU A 14 -4.34 -6.18 -16.21
N VAL A 15 -4.32 -7.40 -15.67
CA VAL A 15 -5.54 -8.13 -15.31
C VAL A 15 -6.30 -7.38 -14.21
N ALA A 16 -5.61 -6.88 -13.19
CA ALA A 16 -6.24 -6.10 -12.12
C ALA A 16 -6.87 -4.81 -12.66
N ASP A 17 -6.17 -4.08 -13.54
CA ASP A 17 -6.71 -2.87 -14.17
C ASP A 17 -7.96 -3.17 -14.99
N GLU A 18 -7.98 -4.26 -15.75
CA GLU A 18 -9.15 -4.68 -16.55
C GLU A 18 -10.33 -5.09 -15.66
N VAL A 19 -10.09 -5.85 -14.59
CA VAL A 19 -11.14 -6.23 -13.63
C VAL A 19 -11.77 -5.01 -12.98
N LEU A 20 -10.96 -4.05 -12.52
CA LEU A 20 -11.46 -2.82 -11.90
C LEU A 20 -12.21 -1.96 -12.92
N ARG A 21 -11.69 -1.83 -14.14
CA ARG A 21 -12.33 -1.07 -15.22
C ARG A 21 -13.72 -1.59 -15.58
N ARG A 22 -13.90 -2.92 -15.66
CA ARG A 22 -15.19 -3.55 -15.99
C ARG A 22 -16.23 -3.40 -14.88
N ARG A 23 -15.80 -3.26 -13.63
CA ARG A 23 -16.67 -3.15 -12.46
C ARG A 23 -17.16 -1.73 -12.23
N GLY A 24 -16.42 -0.72 -12.68
CA GLY A 24 -16.76 0.68 -12.46
C GLY A 24 -16.47 1.12 -11.02
N ALA A 25 -16.73 2.40 -10.74
CA ALA A 25 -16.40 3.02 -9.45
C ALA A 25 -17.39 2.66 -8.32
N ASP A 26 -18.64 2.29 -8.67
CA ASP A 26 -19.72 2.04 -7.70
C ASP A 26 -19.81 0.57 -7.26
N ASP A 27 -19.06 -0.33 -7.92
CA ASP A 27 -18.95 -1.72 -7.49
C ASP A 27 -17.86 -1.81 -6.43
N ASP A 28 -18.25 -2.14 -5.20
CA ASP A 28 -17.35 -2.27 -4.04
C ASP A 28 -16.70 -3.66 -3.93
N ARG A 29 -16.97 -4.61 -4.83
CA ARG A 29 -16.42 -5.98 -4.71
C ARG A 29 -14.90 -5.97 -4.81
N PRO A 30 -14.17 -6.59 -3.85
CA PRO A 30 -12.71 -6.62 -3.87
C PRO A 30 -12.19 -7.39 -5.08
N LEU A 31 -10.93 -7.13 -5.43
CA LEU A 31 -10.22 -7.94 -6.43
C LEU A 31 -10.23 -9.42 -6.04
N PRO A 32 -10.19 -10.34 -7.03
CA PRO A 32 -9.99 -11.76 -6.74
C PRO A 32 -8.78 -11.96 -5.82
N ARG A 33 -8.97 -12.73 -4.73
CA ARG A 33 -7.98 -12.86 -3.65
C ARG A 33 -6.59 -13.25 -4.15
N PHE A 34 -6.51 -14.17 -5.11
CA PHE A 34 -5.22 -14.59 -5.68
C PHE A 34 -4.47 -13.43 -6.35
N LEU A 35 -5.19 -12.52 -7.00
CA LEU A 35 -4.63 -11.40 -7.74
C LEU A 35 -4.17 -10.30 -6.77
N ALA A 36 -5.03 -9.97 -5.80
CA ALA A 36 -4.72 -9.00 -4.76
C ALA A 36 -3.50 -9.43 -3.94
N ARG A 37 -3.46 -10.69 -3.49
CA ARG A 37 -2.34 -11.24 -2.71
C ARG A 37 -1.02 -11.17 -3.49
N ARG A 38 -1.03 -11.62 -4.75
CA ARG A 38 0.18 -11.62 -5.59
C ARG A 38 0.72 -10.23 -5.86
N LEU A 39 -0.17 -9.27 -6.05
CA LEU A 39 0.22 -7.88 -6.27
C LEU A 39 0.60 -7.17 -4.97
N ALA A 40 0.10 -7.58 -3.81
CA ALA A 40 0.49 -7.02 -2.52
C ALA A 40 1.89 -7.47 -2.04
N GLU A 41 2.47 -8.48 -2.68
CA GLU A 41 3.79 -9.02 -2.34
C GLU A 41 4.93 -8.25 -3.03
N GLY A 42 5.93 -7.83 -2.24
CA GLY A 42 7.12 -7.15 -2.75
C GLY A 42 6.80 -5.83 -3.47
N PRO A 43 7.63 -5.34 -4.40
CA PRO A 43 7.47 -4.01 -4.98
C PRO A 43 6.22 -3.82 -5.86
N ALA A 44 5.47 -4.90 -6.14
CA ALA A 44 4.26 -4.85 -6.95
C ALA A 44 3.11 -4.10 -6.26
N TRP A 45 3.14 -4.00 -4.92
CA TRP A 45 2.04 -3.39 -4.16
C TRP A 45 1.86 -1.91 -4.49
N VAL A 46 2.94 -1.22 -4.88
CA VAL A 46 2.89 0.18 -5.33
C VAL A 46 2.05 0.31 -6.60
N ALA A 47 2.16 -0.65 -7.54
CA ALA A 47 1.33 -0.66 -8.74
C ALA A 47 -0.14 -0.93 -8.38
N LEU A 48 -0.40 -1.84 -7.44
CA LEU A 48 -1.75 -2.11 -6.93
C LEU A 48 -2.36 -0.87 -6.26
N LEU A 49 -1.59 -0.14 -5.45
CA LEU A 49 -2.03 1.09 -4.81
C LEU A 49 -2.43 2.15 -5.84
N ARG A 50 -1.60 2.33 -6.88
CA ARG A 50 -1.92 3.24 -7.99
C ARG A 50 -3.19 2.83 -8.72
N LEU A 51 -3.42 1.54 -8.91
CA LEU A 51 -4.66 1.04 -9.53
C LEU A 51 -5.89 1.36 -8.67
N TYR A 52 -5.82 1.11 -7.36
CA TYR A 52 -6.93 1.44 -6.47
C TYR A 52 -7.24 2.94 -6.48
N MET A 53 -6.21 3.79 -6.44
CA MET A 53 -6.40 5.24 -6.56
C MET A 53 -7.00 5.66 -7.91
N LYS A 54 -6.48 5.10 -9.02
CA LYS A 54 -6.99 5.36 -10.38
C LYS A 54 -8.48 5.05 -10.52
N HIS A 55 -8.93 3.95 -9.91
CA HIS A 55 -10.32 3.48 -9.98
C HIS A 55 -11.19 3.95 -8.80
N ARG A 56 -10.71 4.93 -8.01
CA ARG A 56 -11.41 5.47 -6.82
C ARG A 56 -11.79 4.44 -5.76
N ARG A 57 -11.06 3.32 -5.69
CA ARG A 57 -11.20 2.26 -4.70
C ARG A 57 -10.50 2.64 -3.40
N LEU A 58 -10.96 3.72 -2.77
CA LEU A 58 -10.26 4.34 -1.64
C LEU A 58 -10.15 3.40 -0.43
N THR A 59 -11.20 2.63 -0.12
CA THR A 59 -11.17 1.67 0.99
C THR A 59 -10.09 0.61 0.80
N ASP A 60 -9.98 0.04 -0.41
CA ASP A 60 -8.94 -0.93 -0.72
C ASP A 60 -7.53 -0.30 -0.71
N ALA A 61 -7.41 0.96 -1.15
CA ALA A 61 -6.14 1.69 -1.12
C ALA A 61 -5.65 1.95 0.31
N VAL A 62 -6.54 2.41 1.20
CA VAL A 62 -6.22 2.67 2.61
C VAL A 62 -5.92 1.35 3.33
N GLY A 63 -6.71 0.30 3.10
CA GLY A 63 -6.46 -1.03 3.64
C GLY A 63 -5.09 -1.58 3.23
N LEU A 64 -4.75 -1.50 1.93
CA LEU A 64 -3.44 -1.91 1.44
C LEU A 64 -2.31 -1.12 2.10
N LEU A 65 -2.47 0.19 2.29
CA LEU A 65 -1.45 1.02 2.93
C LEU A 65 -1.21 0.59 4.39
N GLY A 66 -2.29 0.31 5.13
CA GLY A 66 -2.22 -0.19 6.50
C GLY A 66 -1.56 -1.57 6.60
N ASP A 67 -1.86 -2.48 5.68
CA ASP A 67 -1.23 -3.81 5.64
C ASP A 67 0.28 -3.72 5.38
N GLN A 68 0.71 -2.80 4.49
CA GLN A 68 2.13 -2.59 4.21
C GLN A 68 2.86 -1.94 5.38
N LEU A 69 2.23 -1.00 6.09
CA LEU A 69 2.80 -0.42 7.31
C LEU A 69 3.02 -1.50 8.38
N LYS A 70 2.04 -2.37 8.64
CA LYS A 70 2.20 -3.50 9.57
C LYS A 70 3.33 -4.42 9.15
N ALA A 71 3.47 -4.69 7.84
CA ALA A 71 4.58 -5.47 7.33
C ALA A 71 5.94 -4.79 7.58
N CYS A 72 6.01 -3.45 7.52
CA CYS A 72 7.21 -2.68 7.89
C CYS A 72 7.55 -2.86 9.38
N GLU A 73 6.57 -2.69 10.26
CA GLU A 73 6.74 -2.81 11.71
C GLU A 73 7.18 -4.23 12.12
N MET A 74 6.58 -5.26 11.52
CA MET A 74 6.97 -6.65 11.74
C MET A 74 8.39 -6.94 11.23
N ALA A 75 8.77 -6.38 10.09
CA ALA A 75 10.12 -6.56 9.56
C ALA A 75 11.19 -5.85 10.41
N ALA A 76 10.85 -4.73 11.06
CA ALA A 76 11.76 -4.02 11.95
C ALA A 76 12.00 -4.75 13.28
N THR A 77 11.02 -5.51 13.76
CA THR A 77 11.12 -6.31 15.00
C THR A 77 11.64 -7.73 14.76
N ALA A 78 11.74 -8.17 13.50
CA ALA A 78 12.28 -9.47 13.16
C ALA A 78 13.79 -9.55 13.41
N PRO A 79 14.32 -10.69 13.88
CA PRO A 79 15.75 -10.88 14.05
C PRO A 79 16.49 -10.67 12.72
N ALA A 80 17.65 -10.01 12.79
CA ALA A 80 18.42 -9.63 11.62
C ALA A 80 18.64 -10.85 10.69
N PRO A 81 18.46 -10.69 9.37
CA PRO A 81 18.70 -11.79 8.45
C PRO A 81 20.16 -12.24 8.56
N ALA A 82 20.38 -13.54 8.36
CA ALA A 82 21.72 -14.12 8.38
C ALA A 82 22.71 -13.30 7.53
N PRO A 83 23.96 -13.12 8.00
CA PRO A 83 24.96 -12.31 7.30
C PRO A 83 25.10 -12.78 5.84
N GLY A 84 25.06 -11.82 4.90
CA GLY A 84 25.13 -12.07 3.46
C GLY A 84 23.78 -12.11 2.72
N LYS A 85 22.64 -12.13 3.41
CA LYS A 85 21.32 -11.97 2.78
C LYS A 85 20.75 -10.57 3.05
N ARG A 86 21.12 -9.59 2.21
CA ARG A 86 20.36 -8.33 2.19
C ARG A 86 18.95 -8.62 1.68
N PRO A 87 17.89 -8.24 2.40
CA PRO A 87 16.55 -8.29 1.83
C PRO A 87 16.52 -7.38 0.60
N ARG A 88 16.04 -7.92 -0.53
CA ARG A 88 16.02 -7.24 -1.85
C ARG A 88 15.12 -5.99 -1.87
N TRP A 89 14.30 -5.83 -0.83
CA TRP A 89 13.38 -4.72 -0.61
C TRP A 89 13.36 -4.45 0.90
N SER A 90 13.53 -3.20 1.31
CA SER A 90 13.27 -2.82 2.71
C SER A 90 12.02 -1.96 2.75
N ALA A 91 11.04 -2.45 3.51
CA ALA A 91 9.73 -1.85 3.59
C ALA A 91 9.80 -0.37 4.03
N ALA A 92 10.79 -0.02 4.85
CA ALA A 92 11.09 1.34 5.29
C ALA A 92 11.72 2.23 4.19
N ARG A 93 12.74 1.76 3.46
CA ARG A 93 13.47 2.61 2.49
C ARG A 93 12.72 2.79 1.18
N ASP A 94 11.96 1.77 0.79
CA ASP A 94 11.27 1.73 -0.50
C ASP A 94 9.77 2.08 -0.38
N PHE A 95 9.34 2.64 0.76
CA PHE A 95 7.95 3.04 0.97
C PHE A 95 7.60 4.24 0.08
N PRO A 96 6.50 4.19 -0.70
CA PRO A 96 6.13 5.26 -1.62
C PRO A 96 5.44 6.42 -0.90
N VAL A 97 6.17 7.15 -0.05
CA VAL A 97 5.64 8.24 0.80
C VAL A 97 4.82 9.25 0.00
N CYS A 98 5.31 9.68 -1.16
CA CYS A 98 4.58 10.62 -2.01
C CYS A 98 3.21 10.09 -2.44
N LEU A 99 3.10 8.79 -2.72
CA LEU A 99 1.84 8.16 -3.12
C LEU A 99 0.89 8.02 -1.92
N ALA A 100 1.41 7.72 -0.74
CA ALA A 100 0.62 7.68 0.49
C ALA A 100 0.02 9.06 0.83
N VAL A 101 0.81 10.13 0.70
CA VAL A 101 0.33 11.52 0.87
C VAL A 101 -0.70 11.89 -0.21
N GLN A 102 -0.50 11.46 -1.46
CA GLN A 102 -1.49 11.66 -2.51
C GLN A 102 -2.82 10.96 -2.19
N LEU A 103 -2.77 9.72 -1.68
CA LEU A 103 -3.96 9.00 -1.24
C LEU A 103 -4.69 9.76 -0.13
N GLN A 104 -3.99 10.21 0.91
CA GLN A 104 -4.60 11.00 1.99
C GLN A 104 -5.32 12.23 1.45
N ARG A 105 -4.67 13.02 0.58
CA ARG A 105 -5.31 14.20 -0.04
C ARG A 105 -6.55 13.82 -0.85
N CYS A 106 -6.52 12.71 -1.58
CA CYS A 106 -7.68 12.20 -2.30
C CYS A 106 -8.82 11.83 -1.35
N VAL A 107 -8.53 11.09 -0.27
CA VAL A 107 -9.54 10.70 0.72
C VAL A 107 -10.15 11.91 1.40
N HIS A 108 -9.35 12.89 1.83
CA HIS A 108 -9.83 14.16 2.41
C HIS A 108 -10.70 14.95 1.45
N LYS A 109 -10.33 15.01 0.17
CA LYS A 109 -11.13 15.70 -0.86
C LYS A 109 -12.50 15.06 -1.07
N GLU A 110 -12.57 13.73 -1.02
CA GLU A 110 -13.85 13.01 -1.09
C GLU A 110 -14.63 13.11 0.22
N ALA A 111 -13.95 13.09 1.38
CA ALA A 111 -14.56 13.28 2.70
C ALA A 111 -15.18 14.67 2.85
N ALA A 112 -14.58 15.72 2.27
CA ALA A 112 -15.14 17.07 2.26
C ALA A 112 -16.45 17.19 1.46
N LYS A 113 -16.70 16.25 0.54
CA LYS A 113 -17.90 16.22 -0.31
C LYS A 113 -18.95 15.21 0.17
N ALA A 114 -18.55 14.24 0.99
CA ALA A 114 -19.37 13.15 1.47
C ALA A 114 -19.63 13.26 2.98
N LYS A 115 -20.61 12.50 3.49
CA LYS A 115 -20.82 12.30 4.93
C LYS A 115 -20.70 10.81 5.26
N GLY A 116 -20.37 10.47 6.50
CA GLY A 116 -20.31 9.08 6.97
C GLY A 116 -18.97 8.39 6.69
N ARG A 117 -19.00 7.17 6.12
CA ARG A 117 -17.85 6.23 6.00
C ARG A 117 -16.56 6.81 5.39
N VAL A 118 -16.65 7.86 4.57
CA VAL A 118 -15.47 8.50 3.95
C VAL A 118 -14.69 9.34 4.97
N LEU A 119 -15.34 9.89 6.00
CA LEU A 119 -14.66 10.61 7.10
C LEU A 119 -13.86 9.65 7.98
N GLU A 120 -14.40 8.46 8.25
CA GLU A 120 -13.67 7.40 8.96
C GLU A 120 -12.43 6.97 8.17
N LEU A 121 -12.58 6.86 6.85
CA LEU A 121 -11.47 6.54 5.96
C LEU A 121 -10.37 7.61 5.96
N ALA A 122 -10.76 8.90 6.06
CA ALA A 122 -9.81 10.01 6.16
C ALA A 122 -9.03 9.94 7.47
N ALA A 123 -9.72 9.71 8.59
CA ALA A 123 -9.08 9.54 9.89
C ALA A 123 -8.13 8.33 9.93
N GLU A 124 -8.49 7.23 9.26
CA GLU A 124 -7.62 6.05 9.13
C GLU A 124 -6.37 6.36 8.28
N ALA A 125 -6.54 7.05 7.14
CA ALA A 125 -5.42 7.46 6.31
C ALA A 125 -4.46 8.41 7.06
N ASP A 126 -4.99 9.34 7.86
CA ASP A 126 -4.19 10.24 8.70
C ASP A 126 -3.40 9.46 9.76
N ARG A 127 -4.06 8.49 10.43
CA ARG A 127 -3.42 7.62 11.42
C ARG A 127 -2.27 6.82 10.83
N ILE A 128 -2.49 6.19 9.68
CA ILE A 128 -1.48 5.38 8.98
C ILE A 128 -0.28 6.27 8.59
N LEU A 129 -0.52 7.46 8.05
CA LEU A 129 0.57 8.36 7.69
C LEU A 129 1.35 8.87 8.90
N ALA A 130 0.67 9.18 10.00
CA ALA A 130 1.34 9.59 11.24
C ALA A 130 2.18 8.45 11.86
N GLN A 131 1.72 7.20 11.74
CA GLN A 131 2.52 6.03 12.13
C GLN A 131 3.72 5.84 11.20
N LEU A 132 3.54 5.95 9.89
CA LEU A 132 4.62 5.86 8.91
C LEU A 132 5.70 6.93 9.16
N GLN A 133 5.31 8.18 9.40
CA GLN A 133 6.24 9.27 9.69
C GLN A 133 7.08 8.99 10.93
N ARG A 134 6.46 8.51 12.01
CA ARG A 134 7.18 8.10 13.22
C ARG A 134 8.15 6.97 12.94
N PHE A 135 7.68 5.92 12.27
CA PHE A 135 8.51 4.77 11.92
C PHE A 135 9.73 5.15 11.07
N MET A 136 9.57 6.04 10.09
CA MET A 136 10.69 6.53 9.29
C MET A 136 11.67 7.36 10.12
N ALA A 137 11.19 8.24 11.00
CA ALA A 137 12.05 9.04 11.88
C ALA A 137 12.87 8.16 12.83
N ASP A 138 12.25 7.12 13.41
CA ASP A 138 12.93 6.15 14.27
C ASP A 138 14.01 5.37 13.49
N ALA A 139 13.72 4.98 12.24
CA ALA A 139 14.66 4.27 11.38
C ALA A 139 15.84 5.15 10.94
N GLU A 140 15.61 6.43 10.69
CA GLU A 140 16.67 7.41 10.39
C GLU A 140 17.58 7.61 11.62
N GLN A 141 16.99 7.77 12.80
CA GLN A 141 17.75 7.93 14.05
C GLN A 141 18.61 6.70 14.36
N ALA A 142 18.06 5.49 14.19
CA ALA A 142 18.79 4.24 14.40
C ALA A 142 19.94 4.02 13.39
N ALA A 143 19.89 4.64 12.21
CA ALA A 143 20.96 4.55 11.21
C ALA A 143 22.13 5.53 11.48
N MET A 144 21.95 6.50 12.37
CA MET A 144 22.97 7.50 12.75
C MET A 144 23.75 7.11 14.02
N CYS A 145 23.27 6.14 14.79
CA CYS A 145 23.93 5.59 15.99
C CYS A 145 24.74 4.33 15.66
#